data_AF-A0A952RK67-F1
#
_entry.id   AF-A0A952RK67-F1
#
_cell.length_a   1.000
_cell.length_b   1.000
_cell.length_c   1.000
_cell.angle_alpha   90.00
_cell.angle_beta   90.00
_cell.angle_gamma   90.00
#
_symmetry.space_group_name_H-M   'P 1'
#
loop_
_entity.id
_entity.type
_entity.pdbx_description
1 polymer ?
#
loop_
_entity_poly.entity_id
_entity_poly.type
_entity_poly.pdbx_seq_one_letter_code
_entity_poly.pdbx_strand_id
1 'polypeptide(L)'
;MRKSIVFTFRGTFGAPEMVTLQARTEENLRALGLPKESGVQARLESDGRGVIEVTNVDVAIEEVVRKTVAAQITAAHDAVITEE
;
A
#
# COMPACT_ATOMS: atom_id res chain seq x y z
N MET A 1 9.34 -15.24 -9.42
CA MET A 1 8.01 -14.92 -9.98
C MET A 1 7.59 -13.58 -9.42
N ARG A 2 6.99 -12.69 -10.24
CA ARG A 2 6.55 -11.37 -9.80
C ARG A 2 5.02 -11.33 -9.75
N LYS A 3 4.45 -10.62 -8.77
CA LYS A 3 3.00 -10.47 -8.64
C LYS A 3 2.60 -9.09 -8.14
N SER A 4 1.32 -8.76 -8.31
CA SER A 4 0.69 -7.62 -7.66
C SER A 4 0.13 -8.01 -6.30
N ILE A 5 0.23 -7.10 -5.34
CA ILE A 5 -0.39 -7.22 -4.02
C ILE A 5 -1.32 -6.03 -3.85
N VAL A 6 -2.59 -6.31 -3.58
CA VAL A 6 -3.64 -5.30 -3.40
C VAL A 6 -4.03 -5.26 -1.94
N PHE A 7 -4.13 -4.05 -1.39
CA PHE A 7 -4.58 -3.77 -0.03
C PHE A 7 -5.80 -2.88 -0.13
N THR A 8 -6.92 -3.35 0.44
CA THR A 8 -8.15 -2.57 0.52
C THR A 8 -8.38 -2.23 1.99
N PHE A 9 -8.71 -0.97 2.27
CA PHE A 9 -8.93 -0.50 3.64
C PHE A 9 -10.03 0.57 3.66
N ARG A 10 -10.63 0.77 4.84
CA ARG A 10 -11.60 1.83 5.09
C ARG A 10 -11.03 2.83 6.08
N GLY A 11 -11.30 4.10 5.83
CA GLY A 11 -10.93 5.18 6.74
C GLY A 11 -11.47 6.51 6.23
N THR A 12 -11.23 7.58 6.99
CA THR A 12 -11.58 8.96 6.59
C THR A 12 -10.56 9.54 5.62
N PHE A 13 -10.19 8.77 4.58
CA PHE A 13 -9.22 9.19 3.56
C PHE A 13 -9.88 10.12 2.55
N GLY A 14 -9.34 11.33 2.42
CA GLY A 14 -9.50 12.18 1.26
C GLY A 14 -8.51 11.85 0.13
N ALA A 15 -8.74 12.44 -1.04
CA ALA A 15 -7.81 12.35 -2.17
C ALA A 15 -6.37 12.82 -1.82
N PRO A 16 -6.16 13.91 -1.02
CA PRO A 16 -4.84 14.32 -0.60
C PRO A 16 -4.12 13.26 0.25
N GLU A 17 -4.82 12.64 1.19
CA GLU A 17 -4.25 11.60 2.06
C GLU A 17 -3.82 10.36 1.27
N MET A 18 -4.58 9.98 0.24
CA MET A 18 -4.20 8.87 -0.64
C MET A 18 -2.89 9.14 -1.39
N VAL A 19 -2.67 10.37 -1.84
CA VAL A 19 -1.41 10.76 -2.51
C VAL A 19 -0.23 10.69 -1.52
N THR A 20 -0.41 11.20 -0.29
CA THR A 20 0.62 11.11 0.75
C THR A 20 0.93 9.67 1.12
N LEU A 21 -0.09 8.83 1.29
CA LEU A 21 0.06 7.42 1.62
C LEU A 21 0.77 6.64 0.50
N GLN A 22 0.45 6.93 -0.77
CA GLN A 22 1.17 6.37 -1.92
C GLN A 22 2.66 6.71 -1.86
N ALA A 23 3.00 7.99 -1.70
CA ALA A 23 4.38 8.46 -1.69
C ALA A 23 5.19 7.84 -0.55
N ARG A 24 4.64 7.79 0.67
CA ARG A 24 5.31 7.17 1.82
C ARG A 24 5.46 5.66 1.65
N THR A 25 4.45 5.01 1.08
CA THR A 25 4.52 3.57 0.79
C THR A 25 5.59 3.28 -0.24
N GLU A 26 5.66 4.05 -1.33
CA GLU A 26 6.70 3.91 -2.33
C GLU A 26 8.10 4.12 -1.74
N GLU A 27 8.31 5.17 -0.95
CA GLU A 27 9.59 5.45 -0.30
C GLU A 27 10.06 4.29 0.60
N ASN A 28 9.18 3.81 1.48
CA ASN A 28 9.51 2.70 2.37
C ASN A 28 9.81 1.41 1.62
N LEU A 29 9.02 1.10 0.59
CA LEU A 29 9.24 -0.09 -0.22
C LEU A 29 10.55 -0.01 -1.01
N ARG A 30 10.91 1.17 -1.55
CA ARG A 30 12.22 1.38 -2.19
C ARG A 30 13.37 1.15 -1.20
N ALA A 31 13.24 1.60 0.05
CA ALA A 31 14.24 1.37 1.09
C ALA A 31 14.39 -0.13 1.45
N LEU A 32 13.34 -0.92 1.25
CA LEU A 32 13.33 -2.38 1.44
C LEU A 32 13.85 -3.17 0.22
N GLY A 33 14.30 -2.47 -0.82
CA GLY A 33 14.87 -3.09 -2.01
C GLY A 33 13.83 -3.47 -3.05
N LEU A 34 12.64 -2.85 -3.07
CA LEU A 34 11.72 -3.03 -4.18
C LEU A 34 12.41 -2.64 -5.50
N PRO A 35 12.36 -3.49 -6.53
CA PRO A 35 12.88 -3.17 -7.85
C PRO A 35 12.30 -1.84 -8.37
N LYS A 36 13.07 -1.10 -9.17
CA LYS A 36 12.58 0.16 -9.80
C LYS A 36 11.38 -0.03 -10.71
N GLU A 37 11.18 -1.25 -11.19
CA GLU A 37 10.06 -1.69 -12.01
C GLU A 37 8.78 -1.97 -11.20
N SER A 38 8.89 -2.04 -9.87
CA SER A 38 7.73 -2.08 -8.98
C SER A 38 7.09 -0.70 -8.87
N GLY A 39 5.76 -0.67 -8.92
CA GLY A 39 4.97 0.55 -8.81
C GLY A 39 4.00 0.48 -7.65
N VAL A 40 3.76 1.61 -7.00
CA VAL A 40 2.71 1.76 -5.97
C VAL A 40 1.62 2.66 -6.52
N GLN A 41 0.38 2.20 -6.52
CA GLN A 41 -0.79 2.98 -6.91
C GLN A 41 -1.75 3.06 -5.74
N ALA A 42 -2.18 4.26 -5.38
CA ALA A 42 -3.24 4.47 -4.39
C ALA A 42 -4.46 5.08 -5.07
N ARG A 43 -5.66 4.56 -4.77
CA ARG A 43 -6.93 5.06 -5.31
C ARG A 43 -8.00 5.09 -4.23
N LEU A 44 -8.79 6.16 -4.23
CA LEU A 44 -9.97 6.30 -3.37
C LEU A 44 -11.22 5.88 -4.16
N GLU A 45 -11.96 4.91 -3.65
CA GLU A 45 -13.25 4.50 -4.20
C GLU A 45 -14.40 5.34 -3.60
N SER A 46 -15.54 5.37 -4.31
CA SER A 46 -16.66 6.28 -4.01
C SER A 46 -17.34 6.06 -2.65
N ASP A 47 -17.04 4.97 -1.95
CA ASP A 47 -17.61 4.65 -0.63
C ASP A 47 -16.62 4.84 0.54
N GLY A 48 -15.54 5.59 0.31
CA GLY A 48 -14.51 5.83 1.34
C GLY A 48 -13.57 4.63 1.56
N ARG A 49 -13.56 3.67 0.62
CA ARG A 49 -12.53 2.63 0.56
C ARG A 49 -11.27 3.17 -0.11
N GLY A 50 -10.15 3.05 0.57
CA GLY A 50 -8.82 3.23 -0.03
C GLY A 50 -8.31 1.90 -0.56
N VAL A 51 -7.68 1.93 -1.72
CA VAL A 51 -6.99 0.78 -2.29
C VAL A 51 -5.55 1.18 -2.58
N ILE A 52 -4.60 0.35 -2.13
CA ILE A 52 -3.19 0.43 -2.53
C ILE A 52 -2.83 -0.85 -3.28
N GLU A 53 -2.28 -0.70 -4.48
CA GLU A 53 -1.70 -1.79 -5.24
C GLU A 53 -0.19 -1.60 -5.34
N VAL A 54 0.55 -2.66 -5.02
CA VAL A 54 1.99 -2.76 -5.24
C VAL A 54 2.23 -3.79 -6.33
N THR A 55 2.72 -3.33 -7.49
CA THR A 55 2.95 -4.17 -8.67
C THR A 55 4.40 -4.67 -8.73
N ASN A 56 4.63 -5.76 -9.47
CA ASN A 56 5.95 -6.36 -9.69
C ASN A 56 6.72 -6.67 -8.40
N VAL A 57 6.04 -7.20 -7.38
CA VAL A 57 6.65 -7.64 -6.12
C VAL A 57 7.25 -9.03 -6.29
N ASP A 58 8.50 -9.21 -5.88
CA ASP A 58 9.13 -10.52 -5.80
C ASP A 58 8.58 -11.31 -4.60
N VAL A 59 8.33 -12.60 -4.78
CA VAL A 59 7.88 -13.53 -3.72
C VAL A 59 8.84 -13.53 -2.52
N ALA A 60 10.14 -13.33 -2.74
CA ALA A 60 11.13 -13.32 -1.66
C ALA A 60 10.93 -12.17 -0.65
N ILE A 61 10.33 -11.05 -1.08
CA ILE A 61 10.09 -9.87 -0.24
C ILE A 61 8.62 -9.62 0.04
N GLU A 62 7.72 -10.46 -0.50
CA GLU A 62 6.28 -10.30 -0.38
C GLU A 62 5.83 -10.08 1.06
N GLU A 63 6.27 -10.93 1.99
CA GLU A 63 5.82 -10.85 3.38
C GLU A 63 6.24 -9.52 4.02
N VAL A 64 7.43 -9.04 3.69
CA VAL A 64 7.94 -7.76 4.14
C VAL A 64 7.10 -6.63 3.55
N VAL A 65 6.81 -6.66 2.25
CA VAL A 65 5.93 -5.68 1.57
C VAL A 65 4.57 -5.63 2.25
N ARG A 66 3.95 -6.80 2.49
CA ARG A 66 2.64 -6.88 3.17
C ARG A 66 2.66 -6.23 4.53
N LYS A 67 3.64 -6.58 5.38
CA LYS A 67 3.79 -6.02 6.72
C LYS A 67 4.02 -4.51 6.69
N THR A 68 4.86 -4.03 5.77
CA THR A 68 5.17 -2.60 5.65
C THR A 68 3.98 -1.80 5.18
N VAL A 69 3.28 -2.23 4.12
CA VAL A 69 2.11 -1.52 3.60
C VAL A 69 0.98 -1.51 4.62
N ALA A 70 0.73 -2.65 5.29
CA ALA A 70 -0.22 -2.73 6.39
C ALA A 70 0.13 -1.73 7.51
N ALA A 71 1.38 -1.73 7.99
CA ALA A 71 1.80 -0.79 9.01
C ALA A 71 1.62 0.69 8.59
N GLN A 72 1.86 1.03 7.32
CA GLN A 72 1.62 2.38 6.80
C GLN A 72 0.12 2.75 6.80
N ILE A 73 -0.74 1.83 6.36
CA ILE A 73 -2.19 2.05 6.35
C ILE A 73 -2.71 2.26 7.79
N THR A 74 -2.30 1.42 8.74
CA THR A 74 -2.70 1.56 10.15
C THR A 74 -2.18 2.86 10.76
N ALA A 75 -0.89 3.18 10.56
CA ALA A 75 -0.27 4.39 11.11
C ALA A 75 -0.85 5.68 10.54
N ALA A 76 -1.37 5.65 9.31
CA ALA A 76 -1.98 6.82 8.69
C ALA A 76 -3.37 7.18 9.26
N HIS A 77 -4.05 6.28 9.98
CA HIS A 77 -5.46 6.52 10.33
C HIS A 77 -6.00 5.92 11.64
N ASP A 78 -5.19 5.31 12.50
CA ASP A 78 -5.73 4.42 13.56
C ASP A 78 -6.64 3.33 12.92
N ALA A 79 -6.37 2.97 11.67
CA ALA A 79 -7.26 2.18 10.82
C ALA A 79 -7.20 0.69 11.15
N VAL A 80 -8.38 0.12 11.39
CA VAL A 80 -8.63 -1.32 11.45
C VAL A 80 -8.47 -1.91 10.04
N ILE A 81 -7.37 -2.64 9.80
CA ILE A 81 -7.16 -3.39 8.55
C ILE A 81 -8.09 -4.61 8.57
N THR A 82 -8.92 -4.75 7.55
CA THR A 82 -9.63 -6.01 7.28
C THR A 82 -8.88 -6.71 6.16
N GLU A 83 -8.15 -7.79 6.47
CA GLU A 83 -7.52 -8.64 5.46
C GLU A 83 -8.61 -9.53 4.83
N GLU A 84 -8.80 -9.44 3.51
CA GLU A 84 -9.54 -10.43 2.69
C GLU A 84 -8.57 -11.28 1.87
#